data_AF-A0AAE0FLJ1-F1
#
_entry.id   AF-A0AAE0FLJ1-F1
#
_cell.length_a   1.000
_cell.length_b   1.000
_cell.length_c   1.000
_cell.angle_alpha   90.00
_cell.angle_beta   90.00
_cell.angle_gamma   90.00
#
_symmetry.space_group_name_H-M   'P 1'
#
loop_
_entity.id
_entity.type
_entity.pdbx_description
1 polymer ?
#
loop_
_entity_poly.entity_id
_entity_poly.type
_entity_poly.pdbx_seq_one_letter_code
_entity_poly.pdbx_strand_id
1 'polypeptide(L)'
;MVEPRRENAGATPGDGNDVQENILEDWLQEWLQDWMLFVNSNRRDLELAKKILILSPEKLSYVGTRLANLQEMEGLRENAPMEYLSLYASDLGDYRRLRDLQSTLQRLKLLRIAPSVKGADQTLVDLTHFGALHTLELHWCNLEAAPLGLQALHVHLHRLICTGPLPSLHHILVGAGKDVEDAAVWPCLTHLSCQKTGLASMDSSLTLLPVVETLDLSRGNITAIENIQVANPRLPPLTATAA
;
A
#
# COMPACT_ATOMS: atom_id res chain seq x y z
N MET A 1 -24.50 -1.67 62.12
CA MET A 1 -23.18 -2.30 61.96
C MET A 1 -22.51 -1.59 60.80
N VAL A 2 -21.54 -0.75 61.12
CA VAL A 2 -20.85 0.19 60.23
C VAL A 2 -19.39 -0.25 60.20
N GLU A 3 -18.83 -0.44 59.01
CA GLU A 3 -17.39 -0.43 58.74
C GLU A 3 -17.13 -0.42 57.21
N PRO A 4 -15.96 0.04 56.70
CA PRO A 4 -15.77 1.45 56.40
C PRO A 4 -15.29 1.74 54.96
N ARG A 5 -15.34 3.05 54.61
CA ARG A 5 -14.65 3.67 53.47
C ARG A 5 -13.16 3.32 53.46
N ARG A 6 -12.64 2.94 52.30
CA ARG A 6 -11.23 3.16 51.93
C ARG A 6 -11.16 3.96 50.63
N GLU A 7 -10.63 5.16 50.82
CA GLU A 7 -9.86 6.05 49.94
C GLU A 7 -9.87 5.77 48.43
N ASN A 8 -10.42 6.74 47.70
CA ASN A 8 -9.97 7.11 46.37
C ASN A 8 -8.49 7.53 46.44
N ALA A 9 -7.59 6.62 46.13
CA ALA A 9 -6.26 6.98 45.64
C ALA A 9 -6.40 7.28 44.14
N GLY A 10 -6.06 8.51 43.75
CA GLY A 10 -6.07 8.93 42.35
C GLY A 10 -5.14 8.05 41.53
N ALA A 11 -5.71 7.19 40.69
CA ALA A 11 -5.01 6.60 39.58
C ALA A 11 -4.94 7.67 38.48
N THR A 12 -3.74 8.21 38.27
CA THR A 12 -3.39 8.93 37.05
C THR A 12 -3.58 7.98 35.85
N PRO A 13 -4.37 8.33 34.83
CA PRO A 13 -4.45 7.57 33.60
C PRO A 13 -3.26 7.98 32.73
N GLY A 14 -2.10 7.35 32.94
CA GLY A 14 -0.87 7.67 32.21
C GLY A 14 0.02 6.47 31.85
N ASP A 15 -0.30 5.26 32.30
CA ASP A 15 0.63 4.11 32.23
C ASP A 15 0.10 2.93 31.39
N GLY A 16 -1.09 3.09 30.79
CA GLY A 16 -1.75 2.04 30.02
C GLY A 16 -1.44 2.04 28.52
N ASN A 17 -1.11 3.20 27.95
CA ASN A 17 -0.74 3.30 26.53
C ASN A 17 0.69 2.82 26.30
N ASP A 18 1.65 3.26 27.14
CA ASP A 18 3.07 2.95 26.97
C ASP A 18 3.36 1.44 27.07
N VAL A 19 2.64 0.71 27.92
CA VAL A 19 2.78 -0.76 28.02
C VAL A 19 2.21 -1.46 26.79
N GLN A 20 1.08 -0.99 26.27
CA GLN A 20 0.43 -1.58 25.10
C GLN A 20 1.23 -1.30 23.81
N GLU A 21 1.82 -0.11 23.72
CA GLU A 21 2.65 0.33 22.59
C GLU A 21 3.98 -0.45 22.54
N ASN A 22 4.64 -0.65 23.69
CA ASN A 22 5.85 -1.48 23.77
C ASN A 22 5.61 -2.94 23.36
N ILE A 23 4.48 -3.54 23.78
CA ILE A 23 4.13 -4.91 23.39
C ILE A 23 3.87 -5.03 21.88
N LEU A 24 3.25 -4.01 21.29
CA LEU A 24 2.99 -3.97 19.85
C LEU A 24 4.30 -3.81 19.06
N GLU A 25 5.22 -2.94 19.52
CA GLU A 25 6.52 -2.74 18.89
C GLU A 25 7.39 -4.00 18.91
N ASP A 26 7.44 -4.70 20.05
CA ASP A 26 8.19 -5.96 20.19
C ASP A 26 7.65 -7.02 19.23
N TRP A 27 6.32 -7.17 19.15
CA TRP A 27 5.69 -8.12 18.23
C TRP A 27 5.95 -7.77 16.75
N LEU A 28 5.87 -6.50 16.38
CA LEU A 28 6.17 -6.03 15.03
C LEU A 28 7.65 -6.23 14.67
N GLN A 29 8.55 -6.11 15.65
CA GLN A 29 9.97 -6.35 15.45
C GLN A 29 10.27 -7.83 15.19
N GLU A 30 9.71 -8.75 15.98
CA GLU A 30 9.82 -10.19 15.74
C GLU A 30 9.21 -10.56 14.38
N TRP A 31 8.01 -10.06 14.09
CA TRP A 31 7.36 -10.26 12.80
C TRP A 31 8.23 -9.80 11.63
N LEU A 32 8.87 -8.64 11.74
CA LEU A 32 9.73 -8.09 10.70
C LEU A 32 10.93 -9.01 10.44
N GLN A 33 11.54 -9.59 11.47
CA GLN A 33 12.66 -10.52 11.32
C GLN A 33 12.25 -11.77 10.54
N ASP A 34 11.15 -12.41 10.94
CA ASP A 34 10.60 -13.58 10.25
C ASP A 34 10.21 -13.26 8.81
N TRP A 35 9.62 -12.10 8.60
CA TRP A 35 9.21 -11.66 7.28
C TRP A 35 10.40 -11.35 6.37
N MET A 36 11.47 -10.73 6.88
CA MET A 36 12.72 -10.53 6.15
C MET A 36 13.37 -11.85 5.75
N LEU A 37 13.38 -12.85 6.65
CA LEU A 37 13.86 -14.20 6.35
C LEU A 37 13.05 -14.85 5.23
N PHE A 38 11.72 -14.71 5.28
CA PHE A 38 10.82 -15.18 4.23
C PHE A 38 11.11 -14.49 2.89
N VAL A 39 11.17 -13.15 2.85
CA VAL A 39 11.43 -12.38 1.62
C VAL A 39 12.77 -12.77 1.02
N ASN A 40 13.82 -12.87 1.84
CA ASN A 40 15.15 -13.25 1.36
C ASN A 40 15.16 -14.69 0.80
N SER A 41 14.51 -15.62 1.49
CA SER A 41 14.43 -17.03 1.04
C SER A 41 13.63 -17.21 -0.25
N ASN A 42 12.68 -16.31 -0.53
CA ASN A 42 11.80 -16.36 -1.70
C ASN A 42 12.15 -15.31 -2.76
N ARG A 43 13.28 -14.59 -2.63
CA ARG A 43 13.62 -13.42 -3.44
C ARG A 43 13.48 -13.66 -4.94
N ARG A 44 14.03 -14.77 -5.46
CA ARG A 44 13.96 -15.10 -6.89
C ARG A 44 12.53 -15.30 -7.39
N ASP A 45 11.69 -15.97 -6.62
CA ASP A 45 10.30 -16.23 -7.02
C ASP A 45 9.43 -14.97 -6.95
N LEU A 46 9.73 -14.07 -6.00
CA LEU A 46 9.10 -12.75 -5.88
C LEU A 46 9.50 -11.83 -7.05
N GLU A 47 10.79 -11.82 -7.43
CA GLU A 47 11.32 -11.03 -8.55
C GLU A 47 10.86 -11.55 -9.92
N LEU A 48 10.62 -12.87 -10.06
CA LEU A 48 10.12 -13.51 -11.29
C LEU A 48 8.58 -13.55 -11.37
N ALA A 49 7.86 -12.85 -10.50
CA ALA A 49 6.40 -12.86 -10.45
C ALA A 49 5.77 -14.26 -10.29
N LYS A 50 6.49 -15.22 -9.69
CA LYS A 50 5.97 -16.57 -9.39
C LYS A 50 5.22 -16.62 -8.07
N LYS A 51 5.53 -15.69 -7.16
CA LYS A 51 4.93 -15.60 -5.83
C LYS A 51 4.46 -14.18 -5.57
N ILE A 52 3.30 -14.07 -4.94
CA ILE A 52 2.75 -12.79 -4.49
C ILE A 52 3.20 -12.49 -3.07
N LEU A 53 3.65 -11.27 -2.83
CA LEU A 53 3.93 -10.78 -1.48
C LEU A 53 2.62 -10.25 -0.89
N ILE A 54 2.27 -10.70 0.32
CA ILE A 54 1.04 -10.29 1.01
C ILE A 54 1.43 -9.55 2.28
N LEU A 55 0.86 -8.36 2.47
CA LEU A 55 1.07 -7.49 3.64
C LEU A 55 -0.26 -6.89 4.10
N SER A 56 -0.37 -6.59 5.39
CA SER A 56 -1.41 -5.67 5.87
C SER A 56 -0.92 -4.23 5.79
N PRO A 57 -1.84 -3.24 5.72
CA PRO A 57 -1.44 -1.82 5.69
C PRO A 57 -0.62 -1.43 6.93
N GLU A 58 -1.01 -1.86 8.13
CA GLU A 58 -0.21 -1.70 9.36
C GLU A 58 1.24 -2.19 9.21
N LYS A 59 1.42 -3.42 8.74
CA LYS A 59 2.74 -4.05 8.53
C LYS A 59 3.55 -3.32 7.47
N LEU A 60 2.88 -2.85 6.41
CA LEU A 60 3.50 -2.06 5.36
C LEU A 60 3.99 -0.71 5.90
N SER A 61 3.19 -0.03 6.73
CA SER A 61 3.57 1.22 7.38
C SER A 61 4.77 1.01 8.30
N TYR A 62 4.79 -0.07 9.10
CA TYR A 62 5.94 -0.38 9.97
C TYR A 62 7.22 -0.63 9.17
N VAL A 63 7.13 -1.39 8.07
CA VAL A 63 8.25 -1.57 7.13
C VAL A 63 8.70 -0.22 6.56
N GLY A 64 7.76 0.64 6.19
CA GLY A 64 8.03 1.99 5.69
C GLY A 64 8.85 2.82 6.67
N THR A 65 8.43 2.89 7.94
CA THR A 65 9.17 3.59 9.00
C THR A 65 10.59 3.03 9.16
N ARG A 66 10.76 1.70 9.13
CA ARG A 66 12.09 1.07 9.25
C ARG A 66 12.99 1.37 8.06
N LEU A 67 12.43 1.46 6.85
CA LEU A 67 13.18 1.83 5.63
C LEU A 67 13.50 3.32 5.57
N ALA A 68 12.61 4.19 6.06
CA ALA A 68 12.88 5.63 6.18
C ALA A 68 14.05 5.88 7.15
N ASN A 69 14.05 5.23 8.31
CA ASN A 69 15.18 5.30 9.26
C ASN A 69 16.49 4.82 8.63
N LEU A 70 16.46 3.77 7.80
CA LEU A 70 17.64 3.33 7.04
C LEU A 70 18.14 4.45 6.11
N GLN A 71 17.25 5.10 5.37
CA GLN A 71 17.62 6.18 4.44
C GLN A 71 18.22 7.39 5.15
N GLU A 72 17.63 7.81 6.28
CA GLU A 72 18.17 8.90 7.11
C GLU A 72 19.58 8.57 7.61
N MET A 73 19.78 7.34 8.10
CA MET A 73 21.08 6.86 8.57
C MET A 73 22.11 6.77 7.44
N GLU A 74 21.71 6.35 6.24
CA GLU A 74 22.59 6.37 5.06
C GLU A 74 23.01 7.79 4.68
N GLY A 75 22.11 8.78 4.76
CA GLY A 75 22.44 10.19 4.53
C GLY A 75 23.38 10.79 5.60
N LEU A 76 23.26 10.35 6.85
CA LEU A 76 24.19 10.72 7.93
C LEU A 76 25.59 10.12 7.71
N ARG A 77 25.68 8.86 7.23
CA ARG A 77 26.96 8.20 6.93
C ARG A 77 27.80 8.92 5.89
N GLU A 78 27.18 9.56 4.92
CA GLU A 78 27.90 10.37 3.92
C GLU A 78 28.61 11.58 4.58
N ASN A 79 28.24 11.95 5.81
CA ASN A 79 28.69 13.16 6.50
C ASN A 79 29.26 12.94 7.93
N ALA A 80 29.39 11.70 8.42
CA ALA A 80 29.66 11.43 9.86
C ALA A 80 31.15 11.14 10.22
N PRO A 81 31.64 11.64 11.39
CA PRO A 81 32.95 11.28 11.96
C PRO A 81 33.03 9.84 12.50
N MET A 82 34.24 9.29 12.58
CA MET A 82 34.55 7.87 12.83
C MET A 82 34.04 7.30 14.18
N GLU A 83 33.79 8.14 15.19
CA GLU A 83 33.36 7.71 16.54
C GLU A 83 31.89 7.24 16.60
N TYR A 84 31.04 7.62 15.64
CA TYR A 84 29.69 7.07 15.52
C TYR A 84 29.68 5.60 15.05
N LEU A 85 30.74 5.14 14.40
CA LEU A 85 30.78 3.81 13.76
C LEU A 85 30.83 2.64 14.77
N SER A 86 31.16 2.90 16.03
CA SER A 86 31.26 1.87 17.09
C SER A 86 29.88 1.46 17.65
N LEU A 87 28.94 2.40 17.80
CA LEU A 87 27.52 2.13 18.09
C LEU A 87 26.82 1.45 16.92
N TYR A 88 27.24 1.76 15.68
CA TYR A 88 26.68 1.15 14.48
C TYR A 88 27.07 -0.32 14.31
N ALA A 89 28.20 -0.75 14.85
CA ALA A 89 28.76 -2.09 14.59
C ALA A 89 27.85 -3.24 15.07
N SER A 90 27.04 -3.02 16.12
CA SER A 90 26.04 -4.00 16.59
C SER A 90 24.86 -4.13 15.63
N ASP A 91 24.49 -3.04 14.95
CA ASP A 91 23.25 -2.95 14.16
C ASP A 91 23.50 -3.16 12.65
N LEU A 92 24.77 -3.26 12.22
CA LEU A 92 25.18 -3.50 10.82
C LEU A 92 24.50 -4.74 10.20
N GLY A 93 24.22 -5.77 11.01
CA GLY A 93 23.52 -6.96 10.55
C GLY A 93 22.08 -6.67 10.13
N ASP A 94 21.36 -5.88 10.92
CA ASP A 94 19.98 -5.51 10.65
C ASP A 94 19.87 -4.47 9.53
N TYR A 95 20.80 -3.51 9.47
CA TYR A 95 20.85 -2.57 8.35
C TYR A 95 21.10 -3.25 7.01
N ARG A 96 21.98 -4.25 6.95
CA ARG A 96 22.22 -5.01 5.71
C ARG A 96 20.96 -5.74 5.27
N ARG A 97 20.25 -6.38 6.21
CA ARG A 97 18.98 -7.07 5.94
C ARG A 97 17.91 -6.10 5.43
N LEU A 98 17.79 -4.91 6.04
CA LEU A 98 16.86 -3.88 5.59
C LEU A 98 17.20 -3.35 4.19
N ARG A 99 18.48 -3.17 3.87
CA ARG A 99 18.92 -2.78 2.52
C ARG A 99 18.62 -3.87 1.49
N ASP A 100 18.89 -5.13 1.83
CA ASP A 100 18.57 -6.27 0.96
C ASP A 100 17.05 -6.39 0.74
N LEU A 101 16.26 -6.13 1.80
CA LEU A 101 14.81 -6.02 1.73
C LEU A 101 14.40 -4.89 0.77
N GLN A 102 14.86 -3.66 0.98
CA GLN A 102 14.54 -2.51 0.12
C GLN A 102 14.86 -2.81 -1.34
N SER A 103 16.04 -3.37 -1.59
CA SER A 103 16.47 -3.81 -2.92
C SER A 103 15.50 -4.83 -3.54
N THR A 104 14.99 -5.77 -2.74
CA THR A 104 14.02 -6.78 -3.18
C THR A 104 12.66 -6.16 -3.46
N LEU A 105 12.16 -5.25 -2.60
CA LEU A 105 10.89 -4.54 -2.80
C LEU A 105 10.90 -3.69 -4.07
N GLN A 106 12.03 -3.05 -4.40
CA GLN A 106 12.19 -2.27 -5.63
C GLN A 106 12.07 -3.13 -6.90
N ARG A 107 12.39 -4.43 -6.84
CA ARG A 107 12.27 -5.37 -7.96
C ARG A 107 11.03 -6.25 -7.91
N LEU A 108 10.21 -6.13 -6.87
CA LEU A 108 9.01 -6.93 -6.67
C LEU A 108 8.02 -6.70 -7.82
N LYS A 109 7.37 -7.77 -8.26
CA LYS A 109 6.40 -7.74 -9.37
C LYS A 109 4.95 -7.83 -8.93
N LEU A 110 4.67 -8.58 -7.87
CA LEU A 110 3.32 -8.89 -7.41
C LEU A 110 3.17 -8.53 -5.93
N LEU A 111 2.26 -7.60 -5.63
CA LEU A 111 1.94 -7.20 -4.28
C LEU A 111 0.43 -7.26 -4.05
N ARG A 112 0.04 -7.84 -2.91
CA ARG A 112 -1.31 -7.76 -2.37
C ARG A 112 -1.27 -7.13 -0.99
N ILE A 113 -2.07 -6.10 -0.82
CA ILE A 113 -2.28 -5.45 0.47
C ILE A 113 -3.70 -5.78 0.93
N ALA A 114 -3.80 -6.43 2.08
CA ALA A 114 -5.07 -6.82 2.67
C ALA A 114 -4.99 -6.76 4.21
N PRO A 115 -5.99 -6.21 4.90
CA PRO A 115 -5.96 -6.11 6.35
C PRO A 115 -5.89 -7.49 7.00
N SER A 116 -5.09 -7.61 8.07
CA SER A 116 -4.89 -8.88 8.78
C SER A 116 -6.10 -9.28 9.64
N VAL A 117 -6.92 -8.31 10.00
CA VAL A 117 -8.10 -8.48 10.86
C VAL A 117 -9.32 -7.92 10.14
N LYS A 118 -10.51 -8.47 10.42
CA LYS A 118 -11.77 -7.94 9.90
C LYS A 118 -12.07 -6.60 10.56
N GLY A 119 -11.73 -5.51 9.89
CA GLY A 119 -11.97 -4.14 10.31
C GLY A 119 -11.44 -3.17 9.26
N ALA A 120 -11.97 -1.95 9.21
CA ALA A 120 -11.39 -0.91 8.35
C ALA A 120 -10.05 -0.50 8.98
N ASP A 121 -8.95 -0.91 8.36
CA ASP A 121 -7.63 -0.38 8.69
C ASP A 121 -7.59 1.07 8.22
N GLN A 122 -7.34 2.01 9.13
CA GLN A 122 -7.24 3.44 8.82
C GLN A 122 -5.86 3.82 8.26
N THR A 123 -4.90 2.90 8.29
CA THR A 123 -3.52 3.14 7.86
C THR A 123 -3.48 3.46 6.37
N LEU A 124 -2.81 4.57 6.04
CA LEU A 124 -2.59 4.96 4.66
C LEU A 124 -1.63 4.00 3.97
N VAL A 125 -1.91 3.71 2.71
CA VAL A 125 -1.07 2.81 1.91
C VAL A 125 0.12 3.58 1.33
N ASP A 126 1.33 3.16 1.70
CA ASP A 126 2.59 3.69 1.16
C ASP A 126 3.29 2.67 0.25
N LEU A 127 3.41 3.03 -1.02
CA LEU A 127 4.04 2.23 -2.08
C LEU A 127 5.39 2.80 -2.54
N THR A 128 5.93 3.84 -1.88
CA THR A 128 7.17 4.52 -2.29
C THR A 128 8.39 3.59 -2.34
N HIS A 129 8.38 2.50 -1.58
CA HIS A 129 9.45 1.51 -1.55
C HIS A 129 9.38 0.45 -2.66
N PHE A 130 8.39 0.52 -3.56
CA PHE A 130 8.26 -0.38 -4.70
C PHE A 130 8.51 0.38 -6.01
N GLY A 131 9.31 -0.21 -6.90
CA GLY A 131 9.72 0.46 -8.15
C GLY A 131 9.21 -0.21 -9.43
N ALA A 132 8.97 -1.52 -9.39
CA ALA A 132 8.77 -2.32 -10.61
C ALA A 132 7.53 -3.24 -10.55
N LEU A 133 6.52 -2.88 -9.76
CA LEU A 133 5.29 -3.66 -9.61
C LEU A 133 4.55 -3.76 -10.95
N HIS A 134 4.12 -4.98 -11.28
CA HIS A 134 3.29 -5.29 -12.44
C HIS A 134 1.85 -5.53 -12.02
N THR A 135 1.64 -6.17 -10.87
CA THR A 135 0.32 -6.39 -10.29
C THR A 135 0.27 -5.83 -8.89
N LEU A 136 -0.71 -4.96 -8.66
CA LEU A 136 -1.06 -4.43 -7.35
C LEU A 136 -2.50 -4.77 -7.01
N GLU A 137 -2.70 -5.38 -5.85
CA GLU A 137 -4.03 -5.71 -5.36
C GLU A 137 -4.28 -5.07 -3.98
N LEU A 138 -5.18 -4.10 -3.93
CA LEU A 138 -5.60 -3.38 -2.73
C LEU A 138 -6.96 -3.92 -2.29
N HIS A 139 -7.01 -4.60 -1.15
CA HIS A 139 -8.24 -5.15 -0.60
C HIS A 139 -8.56 -4.48 0.73
N TRP A 140 -9.72 -3.84 0.82
CA TRP A 140 -10.26 -3.20 2.02
C TRP A 140 -9.24 -2.26 2.70
N CYS A 141 -8.44 -1.57 1.91
CA CYS A 141 -7.49 -0.57 2.36
C CYS A 141 -8.18 0.79 2.52
N ASN A 142 -7.64 1.66 3.37
CA ASN A 142 -8.07 3.06 3.42
C ASN A 142 -7.62 3.78 2.13
N LEU A 143 -8.58 4.08 1.26
CA LEU A 143 -8.38 4.82 0.01
C LEU A 143 -9.05 6.19 0.05
N GLU A 144 -9.35 6.72 1.24
CA GLU A 144 -9.80 8.11 1.40
C GLU A 144 -8.74 9.10 0.91
N ALA A 145 -7.46 8.77 1.11
CA ALA A 145 -6.32 9.45 0.49
C ALA A 145 -5.69 8.56 -0.59
N ALA A 146 -5.09 9.20 -1.61
CA ALA A 146 -4.46 8.49 -2.70
C ALA A 146 -3.22 7.75 -2.16
N PRO A 147 -3.03 6.45 -2.48
CA PRO A 147 -1.87 5.72 -2.00
C PRO A 147 -0.56 6.40 -2.42
N LEU A 148 0.32 6.63 -1.45
CA LEU A 148 1.60 7.30 -1.67
C LEU A 148 2.46 6.43 -2.61
N GLY A 149 3.15 7.06 -3.56
CA GLY A 149 4.02 6.35 -4.52
C GLY A 149 3.28 5.59 -5.63
N LEU A 150 1.95 5.47 -5.62
CA LEU A 150 1.21 4.76 -6.68
C LEU A 150 1.47 5.34 -8.07
N GLN A 151 1.49 6.66 -8.17
CA GLN A 151 1.76 7.37 -9.44
C GLN A 151 3.15 7.08 -10.00
N ALA A 152 4.14 6.72 -9.17
CA ALA A 152 5.46 6.33 -9.66
C ALA A 152 5.45 4.97 -10.38
N LEU A 153 4.41 4.14 -10.15
CA LEU A 153 4.28 2.80 -10.72
C LEU A 153 3.59 2.78 -12.10
N HIS A 154 3.07 3.92 -12.59
CA HIS A 154 2.24 3.98 -13.80
C HIS A 154 2.88 3.33 -15.04
N VAL A 155 4.21 3.45 -15.18
CA VAL A 155 4.96 2.89 -16.32
C VAL A 155 5.12 1.37 -16.27
N HIS A 156 4.99 0.74 -15.10
CA HIS A 156 5.23 -0.70 -14.92
C HIS A 156 3.94 -1.49 -14.63
N LEU A 157 2.90 -0.83 -14.13
CA LEU A 157 1.72 -1.51 -13.64
C LEU A 157 0.86 -2.02 -14.80
N HIS A 158 0.63 -3.33 -14.83
CA HIS A 158 -0.20 -4.03 -15.82
C HIS A 158 -1.59 -4.34 -15.29
N ARG A 159 -1.68 -4.65 -13.98
CA ARG A 159 -2.92 -5.04 -13.31
C ARG A 159 -3.08 -4.29 -12.01
N LEU A 160 -4.20 -3.60 -11.87
CA LEU A 160 -4.62 -2.94 -10.64
C LEU A 160 -5.97 -3.48 -10.20
N ILE A 161 -6.01 -4.05 -8.99
CA ILE A 161 -7.24 -4.54 -8.37
C ILE A 161 -7.48 -3.74 -7.10
N CYS A 162 -8.63 -3.09 -7.01
CA CYS A 162 -9.10 -2.40 -5.82
C CYS A 162 -10.42 -3.04 -5.39
N THR A 163 -10.48 -3.52 -4.15
CA THR A 163 -11.69 -4.05 -3.53
C THR A 163 -11.99 -3.28 -2.26
N GLY A 164 -13.25 -2.87 -2.05
CA GLY A 164 -13.65 -2.08 -0.89
C GLY A 164 -13.79 -0.59 -1.23
N PRO A 165 -14.15 0.26 -0.24
CA PRO A 165 -14.61 1.63 -0.50
C PRO A 165 -13.56 2.46 -1.25
N LEU A 166 -14.00 3.09 -2.35
CA LEU A 166 -13.17 3.95 -3.18
C LEU A 166 -13.96 5.22 -3.53
N PRO A 167 -13.48 6.42 -3.14
CA PRO A 167 -14.20 7.66 -3.40
C PRO A 167 -14.39 7.96 -4.90
N SER A 168 -13.35 7.77 -5.72
CA SER A 168 -13.38 8.02 -7.16
C SER A 168 -12.18 7.36 -7.85
N LEU A 169 -12.31 7.04 -9.14
CA LEU A 169 -11.21 6.53 -9.96
C LEU A 169 -10.11 7.58 -10.14
N HIS A 170 -10.50 8.84 -10.28
CA HIS A 170 -9.59 9.99 -10.32
C HIS A 170 -8.57 9.94 -9.18
N HIS A 171 -9.01 9.61 -7.97
CA HIS A 171 -8.14 9.58 -6.79
C HIS A 171 -6.96 8.61 -6.92
N ILE A 172 -7.18 7.47 -7.59
CA ILE A 172 -6.17 6.44 -7.80
C ILE A 172 -5.35 6.72 -9.06
N LEU A 173 -6.02 7.12 -10.15
CA LEU A 173 -5.40 7.23 -11.47
C LEU A 173 -4.66 8.56 -11.70
N VAL A 174 -5.15 9.66 -11.12
CA VAL A 174 -4.59 11.02 -11.25
C VAL A 174 -3.74 11.37 -10.03
N GLY A 175 -4.17 10.91 -8.86
CA GLY A 175 -3.57 11.23 -7.57
C GLY A 175 -4.24 12.43 -6.89
N ALA A 176 -3.95 12.62 -5.60
CA ALA A 176 -4.57 13.68 -4.81
C ALA A 176 -4.18 15.08 -5.30
N GLY A 177 -5.18 15.94 -5.50
CA GLY A 177 -4.98 17.38 -5.77
C GLY A 177 -4.41 17.74 -7.15
N LYS A 178 -4.42 16.80 -8.10
CA LYS A 178 -4.01 17.03 -9.49
C LYS A 178 -5.21 17.00 -10.42
N ASP A 179 -5.12 17.74 -11.52
CA ASP A 179 -6.08 17.64 -12.60
C ASP A 179 -5.68 16.54 -13.59
N VAL A 180 -6.66 16.03 -14.35
CA VAL A 180 -6.45 14.95 -15.34
C VAL A 180 -5.43 15.35 -16.41
N GLU A 181 -5.33 16.63 -16.75
CA GLU A 181 -4.39 17.13 -17.76
C GLU A 181 -2.92 17.01 -17.32
N ASP A 182 -2.66 17.06 -16.01
CA ASP A 182 -1.32 16.96 -15.41
C ASP A 182 -0.99 15.53 -14.93
N ALA A 183 -1.91 14.59 -15.12
CA ALA A 183 -1.72 13.21 -14.69
C ALA A 183 -0.85 12.39 -15.64
N ALA A 184 -0.16 11.41 -15.05
CA ALA A 184 0.58 10.43 -15.82
C ALA A 184 -0.39 9.48 -16.55
N VAL A 185 -0.10 9.23 -17.82
CA VAL A 185 -0.77 8.18 -18.60
C VAL A 185 -0.32 6.81 -18.06
N TRP A 186 -1.18 5.79 -18.12
CA TRP A 186 -0.89 4.43 -17.67
C TRP A 186 -0.63 3.52 -18.88
N PRO A 187 0.58 3.54 -19.48
CA PRO A 187 0.85 2.92 -20.78
C PRO A 187 0.82 1.40 -20.78
N CYS A 188 0.91 0.76 -19.61
CA CYS A 188 0.99 -0.70 -19.49
C CYS A 188 -0.26 -1.32 -18.85
N LEU A 189 -1.20 -0.51 -18.34
CA LEU A 189 -2.32 -0.99 -17.54
C LEU A 189 -3.39 -1.63 -18.42
N THR A 190 -3.36 -2.95 -18.51
CA THR A 190 -4.29 -3.75 -19.33
C THR A 190 -5.52 -4.20 -18.54
N HIS A 191 -5.41 -4.31 -17.21
CA HIS A 191 -6.47 -4.79 -16.34
C HIS A 191 -6.69 -3.85 -15.16
N LEU A 192 -7.87 -3.23 -15.10
CA LEU A 192 -8.35 -2.46 -13.96
C LEU A 192 -9.61 -3.10 -13.39
N SER A 193 -9.58 -3.44 -12.11
CA SER A 193 -10.72 -4.06 -11.42
C SER A 193 -11.03 -3.29 -10.15
N CYS A 194 -12.20 -2.67 -10.07
CA CYS A 194 -12.69 -1.89 -8.94
C CYS A 194 -13.98 -2.52 -8.40
N GLN A 195 -13.85 -3.63 -7.67
CA GLN A 195 -14.99 -4.41 -7.20
C GLN A 195 -15.48 -3.94 -5.82
N LYS A 196 -16.80 -3.97 -5.61
CA LYS A 196 -17.41 -3.63 -4.29
C LYS A 196 -16.96 -2.26 -3.77
N THR A 197 -16.70 -1.34 -4.69
CA THR A 197 -16.10 -0.04 -4.40
C THR A 197 -17.11 1.01 -3.99
N GLY A 198 -18.39 0.80 -4.29
CA GLY A 198 -19.42 1.80 -4.10
C GLY A 198 -19.26 3.03 -5.01
N LEU A 199 -18.38 2.95 -6.02
CA LEU A 199 -18.14 4.01 -7.00
C LEU A 199 -19.47 4.48 -7.59
N ALA A 200 -19.72 5.80 -7.46
CA ALA A 200 -20.94 6.44 -7.94
C ALA A 200 -20.81 6.91 -9.40
N SER A 201 -19.61 7.29 -9.84
CA SER A 201 -19.37 7.78 -11.19
C SER A 201 -18.16 7.16 -11.88
N MET A 202 -18.26 7.00 -13.20
CA MET A 202 -17.10 6.89 -14.09
C MET A 202 -16.69 8.31 -14.47
N ASP A 203 -15.45 8.70 -14.15
CA ASP A 203 -14.94 10.06 -14.35
C ASP A 203 -13.93 10.14 -15.52
N SER A 204 -13.47 11.36 -15.84
CA SER A 204 -12.52 11.63 -16.93
C SER A 204 -11.14 10.98 -16.77
N SER A 205 -10.81 10.40 -15.62
CA SER A 205 -9.52 9.74 -15.40
C SER A 205 -9.33 8.49 -16.26
N LEU A 206 -10.40 7.91 -16.78
CA LEU A 206 -10.33 6.79 -17.73
C LEU A 206 -9.59 7.15 -19.04
N THR A 207 -9.51 8.43 -19.38
CA THR A 207 -8.72 8.91 -20.54
C THR A 207 -7.22 8.62 -20.38
N LEU A 208 -6.74 8.38 -19.16
CA LEU A 208 -5.36 8.05 -18.85
C LEU A 208 -5.00 6.57 -19.13
N LEU A 209 -5.96 5.76 -19.59
CA LEU A 209 -5.82 4.31 -19.75
C LEU A 209 -5.84 3.89 -21.24
N PRO A 210 -4.76 4.15 -22.02
CA PRO A 210 -4.76 3.94 -23.46
C PRO A 210 -4.81 2.47 -23.91
N VAL A 211 -4.41 1.54 -23.04
CA VAL A 211 -4.25 0.11 -23.37
C VAL A 211 -5.14 -0.81 -22.53
N VAL A 212 -6.11 -0.26 -21.79
CA VAL A 212 -6.96 -1.09 -20.91
C VAL A 212 -7.84 -2.02 -21.74
N GLU A 213 -7.70 -3.32 -21.49
CA GLU A 213 -8.46 -4.37 -22.17
C GLU A 213 -9.63 -4.84 -21.31
N THR A 214 -9.41 -4.88 -19.99
CA THR A 214 -10.40 -5.33 -19.01
C THR A 214 -10.65 -4.24 -17.98
N LEU A 215 -11.89 -3.75 -17.93
CA LEU A 215 -12.40 -2.86 -16.89
C LEU A 215 -13.54 -3.55 -16.15
N ASP A 216 -13.28 -4.01 -14.92
CA ASP A 216 -14.27 -4.65 -14.06
C ASP A 216 -14.72 -3.68 -12.97
N LEU A 217 -15.96 -3.18 -13.06
CA LEU A 217 -16.57 -2.32 -12.03
C LEU A 217 -17.72 -3.05 -11.30
N SER A 218 -17.69 -4.38 -11.28
CA SER A 218 -18.77 -5.19 -10.74
C SER A 218 -19.05 -4.87 -9.26
N ARG A 219 -20.35 -4.88 -8.92
CA ARG A 219 -20.84 -4.55 -7.57
C ARG A 219 -20.46 -3.12 -7.12
N GLY A 220 -20.16 -2.22 -8.06
CA GLY A 220 -20.20 -0.77 -7.85
C GLY A 220 -21.64 -0.24 -7.86
N ASN A 221 -21.86 0.95 -7.32
CA ASN A 221 -23.17 1.62 -7.30
C ASN A 221 -23.20 2.75 -8.34
N ILE A 222 -22.80 2.43 -9.57
CA ILE A 222 -22.58 3.42 -10.62
C ILE A 222 -23.93 4.03 -11.02
N THR A 223 -24.08 5.32 -10.74
CA THR A 223 -25.26 6.12 -11.07
C THR A 223 -24.99 7.15 -12.15
N ALA A 224 -23.72 7.52 -12.37
CA ALA A 224 -23.30 8.45 -13.41
C ALA A 224 -22.17 7.86 -14.26
N ILE A 225 -22.27 8.03 -15.57
CA ILE A 225 -21.24 7.61 -16.51
C ILE A 225 -20.84 8.84 -17.30
N GLU A 226 -19.64 9.33 -17.06
CA GLU A 226 -19.01 10.36 -17.87
C GLU A 226 -17.92 9.70 -18.71
N ASN A 227 -17.70 10.18 -19.95
CA ASN A 227 -16.58 9.75 -20.80
C ASN A 227 -16.53 8.28 -21.28
N ILE A 228 -17.67 7.60 -21.45
CA ILE A 228 -17.72 6.52 -22.47
C ILE A 228 -17.76 7.18 -23.85
N GLN A 229 -16.61 7.68 -24.30
CA GLN A 229 -16.40 7.77 -25.74
C GLN A 229 -16.15 6.34 -26.20
N VAL A 230 -16.93 5.87 -27.17
CA VAL A 230 -16.81 4.53 -27.76
C VAL A 230 -15.35 4.30 -28.16
N ALA A 231 -14.60 3.65 -27.29
CA ALA A 231 -13.24 3.22 -27.57
C ALA A 231 -13.37 2.05 -28.56
N ASN A 232 -13.36 2.40 -29.85
CA ASN A 232 -13.09 1.59 -31.05
C ASN A 232 -14.22 1.61 -32.12
N PRO A 233 -14.03 2.25 -33.29
CA PRO A 233 -15.02 2.25 -34.39
C PRO A 233 -15.10 0.92 -35.18
N ARG A 234 -14.66 -0.22 -34.62
CA ARG A 234 -14.53 -1.49 -35.37
C ARG A 234 -15.13 -2.75 -34.74
N LEU A 235 -15.94 -2.67 -33.68
CA LEU A 235 -16.66 -3.85 -33.15
C LEU A 235 -18.17 -3.59 -33.07
N PRO A 236 -19.02 -4.58 -33.41
CA PRO A 236 -20.46 -4.44 -33.31
C PRO A 236 -20.89 -4.34 -31.83
N PRO A 237 -22.02 -3.67 -31.54
CA PRO A 237 -22.41 -3.32 -30.17
C PRO A 237 -22.67 -4.56 -29.32
N LEU A 238 -22.01 -4.62 -28.15
CA LEU A 238 -22.25 -5.64 -27.15
C LEU A 238 -23.60 -5.37 -26.46
N THR A 239 -24.55 -6.28 -26.66
CA THR A 239 -25.79 -6.36 -25.88
C THR A 239 -25.47 -6.64 -24.42
N ALA A 240 -25.80 -5.70 -23.54
CA ALA A 240 -25.77 -5.91 -22.10
C ALA A 240 -26.92 -6.82 -21.69
N THR A 241 -26.61 -8.04 -21.22
CA THR A 241 -27.59 -8.90 -20.55
C THR A 241 -27.52 -8.59 -19.05
N ALA A 242 -28.55 -7.91 -18.54
CA ALA A 242 -28.81 -7.85 -17.11
C ALA A 242 -29.51 -9.15 -16.68
N ALA A 243 -28.97 -9.82 -15.67
CA ALA A 243 -29.64 -10.85 -14.88
C ALA A 243 -29.34 -10.60 -13.40
#